data_AF-A0A220VHA3-F1
#
_entry.id   AF-A0A220VHA3-F1
#
_cell.length_a   1.000
_cell.length_b   1.000
_cell.length_c   1.000
_cell.angle_alpha   90.00
_cell.angle_beta   90.00
_cell.angle_gamma   90.00
#
_symmetry.space_group_name_H-M   'P 1'
#
loop_
_entity.id
_entity.type
_entity.pdbx_description
1 polymer ?
#
loop_
_entity_poly.entity_id
_entity_poly.type
_entity_poly.pdbx_seq_one_letter_code
_entity_poly.pdbx_strand_id
1 'polypeptide(L)'
;MGIIIAIIKQMKKNNKKKVFAYILLGSLTISVFVWPSIEFINQKTIKPLIKNIESLIIKHPNSIVVAYGDYFYDASFYLKKSVILYNFLGELEATSEMKNSGIEKGSITSSQLTKLWSSKNHVFVITNKKDYNQTNFPFKRSIYIVGSNQRYYILSNHPN
;
A
#
# COMPACT_ATOMS: atom_id res chain seq x y z
N MET A 1 27.41 -13.53 -10.31
CA MET A 1 28.83 -13.41 -10.72
C MET A 1 29.34 -14.66 -11.48
N GLY A 2 29.04 -15.89 -11.03
CA GLY A 2 29.52 -17.13 -11.70
C GLY A 2 29.05 -17.35 -13.15
N ILE A 3 27.80 -17.05 -13.50
CA ILE A 3 27.26 -17.26 -14.87
C ILE A 3 27.96 -16.33 -15.89
N ILE A 4 28.23 -15.08 -15.53
CA ILE A 4 28.93 -14.11 -16.41
C ILE A 4 30.37 -14.58 -16.70
N ILE A 5 31.07 -15.05 -15.67
CA ILE A 5 32.43 -15.60 -15.82
C ILE A 5 32.42 -16.84 -16.73
N ALA A 6 31.41 -17.72 -16.58
CA ALA A 6 31.24 -18.89 -17.44
C ALA A 6 30.94 -18.52 -18.91
N ILE A 7 30.11 -17.50 -19.15
CA ILE A 7 29.83 -16.97 -20.49
C ILE A 7 31.11 -16.43 -21.14
N ILE A 8 31.86 -15.57 -20.44
CA ILE A 8 33.12 -14.99 -20.95
C ILE A 8 34.13 -16.10 -21.29
N LYS A 9 34.29 -17.08 -20.39
CA LYS A 9 35.18 -18.24 -20.61
C LYS A 9 34.76 -19.05 -21.83
N GLN A 10 33.47 -19.19 -22.09
CA GLN A 10 32.95 -20.00 -23.18
C GLN A 10 32.91 -19.26 -24.53
N MET A 11 32.75 -17.94 -24.51
CA MET A 11 32.95 -17.07 -25.67
C MET A 11 34.41 -17.14 -26.15
N LYS A 12 35.38 -17.10 -25.24
CA LYS A 12 36.81 -17.30 -25.57
C LYS A 12 37.10 -18.67 -26.19
N LYS A 13 36.29 -19.69 -25.87
CA LYS A 13 36.35 -21.04 -26.45
C LYS A 13 35.50 -21.21 -27.73
N ASN A 14 34.90 -20.13 -28.23
CA ASN A 14 34.05 -20.07 -29.43
C ASN A 14 32.90 -21.10 -29.46
N ASN A 15 32.44 -21.57 -28.31
CA ASN A 15 31.42 -22.62 -28.21
C ASN A 15 30.04 -22.00 -28.02
N LYS A 16 29.44 -21.64 -29.16
CA LYS A 16 28.17 -20.88 -29.24
C LYS A 16 27.00 -21.59 -28.55
N LYS A 17 26.93 -22.93 -28.59
CA LYS A 17 25.87 -23.72 -27.94
C LYS A 17 25.87 -23.55 -26.42
N LYS A 18 27.05 -23.62 -25.79
CA LYS A 18 27.17 -23.45 -24.33
C LYS A 18 26.97 -21.99 -23.90
N VAL A 19 27.40 -21.02 -24.71
CA VAL A 19 27.10 -19.59 -24.48
C VAL A 19 25.58 -19.37 -24.46
N PHE A 20 24.86 -19.88 -25.45
CA PHE A 20 23.40 -19.79 -25.52
C PHE A 20 22.72 -20.46 -24.31
N ALA A 21 23.18 -21.66 -23.92
CA ALA A 21 22.67 -22.35 -22.74
C ALA A 21 22.85 -21.54 -21.44
N TYR A 22 24.01 -20.89 -21.24
CA TYR A 22 24.23 -20.05 -20.06
C TYR A 22 23.41 -18.76 -20.07
N ILE A 23 23.16 -18.18 -21.24
CA ILE A 23 22.26 -17.02 -21.37
C ILE A 23 20.84 -17.42 -20.97
N LEU A 24 20.32 -18.56 -21.45
CA LEU A 24 19.02 -19.10 -21.07
C LEU A 24 18.93 -19.40 -19.56
N LEU A 25 19.95 -20.03 -18.99
CA LEU A 25 20.01 -20.31 -17.56
C LEU A 25 20.03 -19.00 -16.74
N GLY A 26 20.77 -17.99 -17.21
CA GLY A 26 20.80 -16.66 -16.61
C GLY A 26 19.45 -15.95 -16.64
N SER A 27 18.74 -15.99 -17.77
CA SER A 27 17.42 -15.36 -17.89
C SER A 27 16.35 -16.05 -17.03
N LEU A 28 16.38 -17.39 -16.94
CA LEU A 28 15.51 -18.16 -16.06
C LEU A 28 15.75 -17.84 -14.59
N THR A 29 17.02 -17.79 -14.16
CA THR A 29 17.36 -17.44 -12.77
C THR A 29 16.94 -16.02 -12.43
N ILE A 30 17.17 -15.05 -13.32
CA ILE A 30 16.65 -13.69 -13.14
C ILE A 30 15.14 -13.71 -13.00
N SER A 31 14.41 -14.43 -13.86
CA SER A 31 12.94 -14.47 -13.82
C SER A 31 12.40 -15.08 -12.52
N VAL A 32 13.03 -16.16 -12.03
CA VAL A 32 12.60 -16.86 -10.80
C VAL A 32 12.91 -16.05 -9.54
N PHE A 33 14.05 -15.35 -9.49
CA PHE A 33 14.47 -14.67 -8.25
C PHE A 33 14.14 -13.18 -8.24
N VAL A 34 14.23 -12.49 -9.37
CA VAL A 34 13.99 -11.04 -9.43
C VAL A 34 12.51 -10.72 -9.34
N TRP A 35 11.63 -11.51 -9.98
CA TRP A 35 10.19 -11.23 -9.95
C TRP A 35 9.59 -11.25 -8.53
N PRO A 36 9.81 -12.29 -7.70
CA PRO A 36 9.32 -12.29 -6.31
C PRO A 36 10.04 -11.27 -5.44
N SER A 37 11.33 -11.03 -5.69
CA SER A 37 12.09 -10.00 -4.97
C SER A 37 11.57 -8.60 -5.26
N ILE A 38 11.10 -8.35 -6.49
CA ILE A 38 10.44 -7.09 -6.85
C ILE A 38 9.17 -6.93 -6.03
N GLU A 39 8.35 -7.96 -5.78
CA GLU A 39 7.19 -7.82 -4.89
C GLU A 39 7.60 -7.55 -3.43
N PHE A 40 8.66 -8.21 -2.96
CA PHE A 40 9.19 -7.99 -1.60
C PHE A 40 9.77 -6.58 -1.40
N ILE A 41 10.38 -6.03 -2.45
CA ILE A 41 10.91 -4.66 -2.49
C ILE A 41 9.78 -3.65 -2.78
N ASN A 42 8.83 -4.01 -3.65
CA ASN A 42 7.60 -3.27 -3.96
C ASN A 42 6.52 -3.53 -2.92
N GLN A 43 6.83 -3.18 -1.68
CA GLN A 43 5.84 -2.97 -0.60
C GLN A 43 4.88 -1.79 -0.88
N LYS A 44 4.70 -1.42 -2.16
CA LYS A 44 3.60 -0.57 -2.63
C LYS A 44 2.26 -1.24 -2.39
N THR A 45 2.19 -2.57 -2.43
CA THR A 45 0.91 -3.24 -2.18
C THR A 45 0.57 -3.23 -0.70
N ILE A 46 -0.65 -2.77 -0.40
CA ILE A 46 -1.21 -2.80 0.95
C ILE A 46 -1.78 -4.16 1.33
N LYS A 47 -1.90 -5.09 0.37
CA LYS A 47 -2.50 -6.42 0.54
C LYS A 47 -2.10 -7.17 1.82
N PRO A 48 -0.81 -7.34 2.17
CA PRO A 48 -0.44 -8.06 3.40
C PRO A 48 -0.90 -7.33 4.67
N LEU A 49 -1.01 -6.00 4.62
CA LEU A 49 -1.49 -5.18 5.73
C LEU A 49 -3.03 -5.24 5.83
N ILE A 50 -3.75 -5.29 4.71
CA ILE A 50 -5.20 -5.46 4.67
C ILE A 50 -5.63 -6.79 5.29
N LYS A 51 -4.88 -7.87 5.04
CA LYS A 51 -5.16 -9.19 5.63
C LYS A 51 -5.19 -9.15 7.16
N ASN A 52 -4.40 -8.26 7.79
CA ASN A 52 -4.38 -8.13 9.25
C ASN A 52 -5.65 -7.49 9.82
N ILE A 53 -6.39 -6.72 9.01
CA ILE A 53 -7.61 -6.02 9.47
C ILE A 53 -8.90 -6.64 8.95
N GLU A 54 -8.82 -7.63 8.06
CA GLU A 54 -9.97 -8.36 7.52
C GLU A 54 -10.79 -9.00 8.67
N SER A 55 -10.12 -9.62 9.64
CA SER A 55 -10.75 -10.19 10.83
C SER A 55 -11.47 -9.14 11.69
N LEU A 56 -10.88 -7.96 11.84
CA LEU A 56 -11.47 -6.84 12.58
C LEU A 56 -12.69 -6.27 11.87
N ILE A 57 -12.65 -6.20 10.53
CA ILE A 57 -13.79 -5.75 9.73
C ILE A 57 -14.94 -6.75 9.79
N ILE A 58 -14.66 -8.06 9.83
CA ILE A 58 -15.67 -9.10 10.06
C ILE A 58 -16.30 -8.95 11.46
N LYS A 59 -15.48 -8.71 12.50
CA LYS A 59 -15.94 -8.48 13.88
C LYS A 59 -16.78 -7.20 14.00
N HIS A 60 -16.47 -6.19 13.20
CA HIS A 60 -17.11 -4.88 13.23
C HIS A 60 -17.66 -4.53 11.83
N PRO A 61 -18.79 -5.12 11.40
CA PRO A 61 -19.31 -4.95 10.04
C PRO A 61 -19.70 -3.50 9.71
N ASN A 62 -20.06 -2.72 10.73
CA ASN A 62 -20.39 -1.29 10.62
C ASN A 62 -19.17 -0.38 10.74
N SER A 63 -17.96 -0.93 10.70
CA SER A 63 -16.72 -0.16 10.72
C SER A 63 -16.64 0.82 9.55
N ILE A 64 -15.81 1.84 9.65
CA ILE A 64 -15.58 2.81 8.59
C ILE A 64 -14.11 2.75 8.23
N VAL A 65 -13.79 2.65 6.95
CA VAL A 65 -12.41 2.60 6.48
C VAL A 65 -12.09 3.90 5.75
N VAL A 66 -11.00 4.55 6.15
CA VAL A 66 -10.57 5.84 5.64
C VAL A 66 -9.13 5.73 5.14
N ALA A 67 -8.89 6.23 3.93
CA ALA A 67 -7.57 6.40 3.36
C ALA A 67 -7.09 7.83 3.60
N TYR A 68 -6.00 8.00 4.35
CA TYR A 68 -5.38 9.30 4.61
C TYR A 68 -4.18 9.50 3.68
N GLY A 69 -4.15 10.63 2.97
CA GLY A 69 -2.94 11.12 2.28
C GLY A 69 -2.58 10.40 0.99
N ASP A 70 -3.17 9.23 0.72
CA ASP A 70 -2.90 8.41 -0.45
C ASP A 70 -4.18 7.64 -0.88
N TYR A 71 -4.25 7.23 -2.14
CA TYR A 71 -5.37 6.46 -2.68
C TYR A 71 -4.97 4.98 -2.71
N PHE A 72 -5.48 4.21 -1.75
CA PHE A 72 -5.22 2.78 -1.66
C PHE A 72 -6.18 1.99 -2.56
N TYR A 73 -5.95 2.01 -3.89
CA TYR A 73 -6.82 1.38 -4.90
C TYR A 73 -7.20 -0.07 -4.56
N ASP A 74 -6.21 -0.83 -4.10
CA ASP A 74 -6.35 -2.23 -3.74
C ASP A 74 -7.17 -2.47 -2.46
N ALA A 75 -7.24 -1.48 -1.55
CA ALA A 75 -7.86 -1.65 -0.24
C ALA A 75 -9.36 -1.93 -0.35
N SER A 76 -10.08 -1.16 -1.17
CA SER A 76 -11.53 -1.36 -1.37
C SER A 76 -11.85 -2.75 -1.94
N PHE A 77 -11.01 -3.23 -2.87
CA PHE A 77 -11.14 -4.55 -3.47
C PHE A 77 -10.96 -5.67 -2.44
N TYR A 78 -9.86 -5.63 -1.67
CA TYR A 78 -9.56 -6.67 -0.69
C TYR A 78 -10.50 -6.63 0.53
N LEU A 79 -10.96 -5.45 0.93
CA LEU A 79 -11.88 -5.29 2.07
C LEU A 79 -13.35 -5.54 1.72
N LYS A 80 -13.69 -5.62 0.42
CA LYS A 80 -15.07 -5.69 -0.08
C LYS A 80 -15.95 -4.58 0.53
N LYS A 81 -15.35 -3.41 0.74
CA LYS A 81 -15.98 -2.28 1.44
C LYS A 81 -15.49 -0.96 0.86
N SER A 82 -16.36 0.04 0.90
CA SER A 82 -16.00 1.39 0.48
C SER A 82 -14.93 1.98 1.40
N VAL A 83 -13.88 2.54 0.80
CA VAL A 83 -12.82 3.29 1.49
C VAL A 83 -13.03 4.77 1.20
N ILE A 84 -13.24 5.55 2.26
CA ILE A 84 -13.46 6.98 2.17
C ILE A 84 -12.10 7.69 2.09
N LEU A 85 -11.95 8.66 1.20
CA LEU A 85 -10.69 9.40 1.10
C LEU A 85 -10.67 10.58 2.07
N TYR A 86 -9.50 10.88 2.62
CA TYR A 86 -9.26 12.10 3.39
C TYR A 86 -7.87 12.65 3.07
N ASN A 87 -7.79 13.98 2.86
CA ASN A 87 -6.55 14.71 2.61
C ASN A 87 -5.70 14.10 1.47
N PHE A 88 -6.36 13.61 0.41
CA PHE A 88 -5.67 13.09 -0.76
C PHE A 88 -5.21 14.25 -1.65
N LEU A 89 -3.93 14.57 -1.58
CA LEU A 89 -3.27 15.64 -2.34
C LEU A 89 -2.47 15.09 -3.55
N GLY A 90 -2.73 13.85 -3.97
CA GLY A 90 -2.01 13.21 -5.08
C GLY A 90 -2.49 13.67 -6.47
N GLU A 91 -2.76 12.72 -7.37
CA GLU A 91 -3.22 12.98 -8.75
C GLU A 91 -4.54 13.78 -8.85
N LEU A 92 -5.25 13.94 -7.74
CA LEU A 92 -6.47 14.74 -7.66
C LEU A 92 -6.25 16.18 -7.16
N GLU A 93 -5.02 16.60 -6.83
CA GLU A 93 -4.73 17.99 -6.44
C GLU A 93 -5.16 18.96 -7.55
N ALA A 94 -4.76 18.67 -8.79
CA ALA A 94 -5.14 19.44 -9.98
C ALA A 94 -6.64 19.46 -10.28
N THR A 95 -7.39 18.44 -9.83
CA THR A 95 -8.85 18.36 -10.03
C THR A 95 -9.63 18.83 -8.80
N SER A 96 -9.00 18.92 -7.63
CA SER A 96 -9.58 19.45 -6.39
C SER A 96 -9.87 20.95 -6.46
N GLU A 97 -9.14 21.66 -7.32
CA GLU A 97 -9.36 23.08 -7.62
C GLU A 97 -10.42 23.32 -8.72
N MET A 98 -10.85 22.26 -9.43
CA MET A 98 -11.87 22.37 -10.48
C MET A 98 -13.28 22.34 -9.88
N LYS A 99 -14.07 23.40 -10.12
CA LYS A 99 -15.51 23.42 -9.80
C LYS A 99 -16.22 22.22 -10.45
N ASN A 100 -17.01 21.48 -9.67
CA ASN A 100 -17.79 20.31 -10.09
C ASN A 100 -16.97 19.05 -10.45
N SER A 101 -15.73 18.90 -9.98
CA SER A 101 -14.93 17.68 -10.20
C SER A 101 -15.51 16.41 -9.56
N GLY A 102 -16.49 16.54 -8.67
CA GLY A 102 -17.10 15.40 -7.97
C GLY A 102 -16.24 14.82 -6.84
N ILE A 103 -15.04 15.36 -6.60
CA ILE A 103 -14.14 14.95 -5.52
C ILE A 103 -14.79 15.12 -4.15
N GLU A 104 -15.65 16.13 -4.02
CA GLU A 104 -16.46 16.41 -2.82
C GLU A 104 -17.41 15.26 -2.46
N LYS A 105 -17.70 14.34 -3.38
CA LYS A 105 -18.53 13.15 -3.14
C LYS A 105 -17.73 11.94 -2.63
N GLY A 106 -16.41 11.92 -2.83
CA GLY A 106 -15.53 10.79 -2.47
C GLY A 106 -14.53 11.08 -1.36
N SER A 107 -14.37 12.35 -0.98
CA SER A 107 -13.45 12.81 0.07
C SER A 107 -14.22 13.46 1.21
N ILE A 108 -13.81 13.21 2.44
CA ILE A 108 -14.37 13.87 3.63
C ILE A 108 -13.50 15.03 4.08
N THR A 109 -14.11 15.97 4.81
CA THR A 109 -13.41 17.08 5.44
C THR A 109 -12.80 16.68 6.78
N SER A 110 -11.89 17.51 7.31
CA SER A 110 -11.28 17.29 8.63
C SER A 110 -12.34 17.22 9.74
N SER A 111 -13.36 18.08 9.68
CA SER A 111 -14.48 18.09 10.63
C SER A 111 -15.30 16.80 10.55
N GLN A 112 -15.61 16.33 9.34
CA GLN A 112 -16.32 15.06 9.15
C GLN A 112 -15.51 13.87 9.69
N LEU A 113 -14.21 13.81 9.40
CA LEU A 113 -13.37 12.73 9.91
C LEU A 113 -13.26 12.78 11.45
N THR A 114 -13.16 13.97 12.04
CA THR A 114 -13.16 14.13 13.51
C THR A 114 -14.45 13.62 14.14
N LYS A 115 -15.59 13.90 13.52
CA LYS A 115 -16.90 13.40 13.95
C LYS A 115 -16.99 11.88 13.84
N LEU A 116 -16.48 11.29 12.76
CA LEU A 116 -16.40 9.84 12.60
C LEU A 116 -15.48 9.21 13.65
N TRP A 117 -14.30 9.79 13.85
CA TRP A 117 -13.30 9.30 14.80
C TRP A 117 -13.82 9.30 16.25
N SER A 118 -14.64 10.29 16.60
CA SER A 118 -15.25 10.39 17.94
C SER A 118 -16.56 9.60 18.08
N SER A 119 -17.00 8.91 17.02
CA SER A 119 -18.24 8.13 17.05
C SER A 119 -18.05 6.78 17.76
N LYS A 120 -19.16 6.12 18.09
CA LYS A 120 -19.16 4.75 18.65
C LYS A 120 -18.77 3.67 17.62
N ASN A 121 -18.65 4.03 16.34
CA ASN A 121 -18.28 3.08 15.30
C ASN A 121 -16.75 2.89 15.30
N HIS A 122 -16.30 1.68 14.98
CA HIS A 122 -14.89 1.44 14.69
C HIS A 122 -14.50 2.17 13.41
N VAL A 123 -13.56 3.09 13.50
CA VAL A 123 -12.94 3.75 12.35
C VAL A 123 -11.55 3.17 12.18
N PHE A 124 -11.23 2.74 10.98
CA PHE A 124 -9.90 2.29 10.57
C PHE A 124 -9.33 3.31 9.60
N VAL A 125 -8.24 3.97 9.97
CA VAL A 125 -7.52 4.88 9.07
C VAL A 125 -6.26 4.19 8.57
N ILE A 126 -6.15 4.07 7.26
CA ILE A 126 -4.94 3.64 6.57
C ILE A 126 -4.15 4.91 6.22
N THR A 127 -2.89 4.96 6.62
CA THR A 127 -2.02 6.11 6.33
C THR A 127 -0.58 5.66 6.10
N ASN A 128 0.19 6.44 5.35
CA ASN A 128 1.64 6.20 5.27
C ASN A 128 2.33 6.64 6.59
N LYS A 129 3.46 6.02 6.91
CA LYS A 129 4.19 6.35 8.14
C LYS A 129 4.69 7.79 8.16
N LYS A 130 5.01 8.34 6.98
CA LYS A 130 5.50 9.71 6.83
C LYS A 130 4.45 10.72 7.31
N ASP A 131 3.20 10.53 6.92
CA ASP A 131 2.06 11.39 7.22
C ASP A 131 1.58 11.20 8.65
N TYR A 132 1.59 9.96 9.15
CA TYR A 132 1.35 9.70 10.57
C TYR A 132 2.36 10.43 11.48
N ASN A 133 3.64 10.41 11.10
CA ASN A 133 4.71 11.03 11.89
C ASN A 133 4.73 12.57 11.78
N GLN A 134 3.92 13.17 10.89
CA GLN A 134 3.79 14.63 10.83
C GLN A 134 2.97 15.16 12.01
N THR A 135 3.32 16.35 12.49
CA THR A 135 2.70 16.96 13.67
C THR A 135 1.22 17.32 13.51
N ASN A 136 0.69 17.31 12.29
CA ASN A 136 -0.68 17.74 11.98
C ASN A 136 -1.66 16.58 11.78
N PHE A 137 -1.31 15.35 12.17
CA PHE A 137 -2.25 14.24 12.11
C PHE A 137 -3.50 14.55 12.98
N PRO A 138 -4.71 14.54 12.41
CA PRO A 138 -5.87 15.21 13.00
C PRO A 138 -6.43 14.54 14.27
N PHE A 139 -5.97 13.34 14.65
CA PHE A 139 -6.52 12.56 15.78
C PHE A 139 -5.48 12.15 16.81
N LYS A 140 -4.70 13.05 17.41
CA LYS A 140 -3.64 12.64 18.35
C LYS A 140 -4.13 12.03 19.68
N ARG A 141 -5.43 12.14 20.03
CA ARG A 141 -5.97 11.54 21.26
C ARG A 141 -6.59 10.18 20.93
N SER A 142 -6.13 9.13 21.63
CA SER A 142 -6.62 7.75 21.54
C SER A 142 -6.47 7.09 20.17
N ILE A 143 -5.24 7.03 19.64
CA ILE A 143 -4.91 6.24 18.44
C ILE A 143 -4.42 4.86 18.87
N TYR A 144 -5.02 3.82 18.31
CA TYR A 144 -4.54 2.44 18.44
C TYR A 144 -3.96 1.97 17.10
N ILE A 145 -2.69 1.56 17.08
CA ILE A 145 -2.10 0.97 15.87
C ILE A 145 -2.51 -0.49 15.82
N VAL A 146 -3.37 -0.83 14.87
CA VAL A 146 -3.95 -2.18 14.71
C VAL A 146 -3.20 -3.02 13.66
N GLY A 147 -2.37 -2.36 12.86
CA GLY A 147 -1.51 -3.01 11.89
C GLY A 147 -0.40 -2.06 11.42
N SER A 148 0.74 -2.63 11.05
CA SER A 148 1.82 -1.87 10.40
C SER A 148 2.61 -2.74 9.43
N ASN A 149 3.19 -2.11 8.41
CA ASN A 149 4.28 -2.70 7.62
C ASN A 149 5.43 -1.68 7.54
N GLN A 150 6.35 -1.75 6.56
CA GLN A 150 7.43 -0.74 6.50
C GLN A 150 6.95 0.64 6.09
N ARG A 151 5.85 0.76 5.32
CA ARG A 151 5.39 2.01 4.71
C ARG A 151 4.12 2.59 5.28
N TYR A 152 3.26 1.77 5.87
CA TYR A 152 1.91 2.15 6.26
C TYR A 152 1.59 1.74 7.70
N TYR A 153 0.70 2.51 8.30
CA TYR A 153 -0.02 2.18 9.52
C TYR A 153 -1.50 1.99 9.22
N ILE A 154 -2.13 1.09 9.99
CA ILE A 154 -3.56 1.10 10.18
C ILE A 154 -3.83 1.51 11.62
N LEU A 155 -4.64 2.54 11.75
CA LEU A 155 -5.00 3.18 13.00
C LEU A 155 -6.45 2.87 13.32
N SER A 156 -6.81 2.80 14.60
CA SER A 156 -8.19 2.75 15.05
C SER A 156 -8.47 3.73 16.18
N ASN A 157 -9.73 4.17 16.26
CA ASN A 157 -10.26 4.98 17.35
C ASN A 157 -10.66 4.15 18.59
N HIS A 158 -10.74 2.82 18.46
CA HIS A 158 -11.06 1.90 19.54
C HIS A 158 -9.93 0.86 19.73
N PRO A 159 -9.73 0.35 20.96
CA PRO A 159 -8.92 -0.84 21.16
C PRO A 159 -9.62 -2.06 20.51
N ASN A 160 -8.82 -3.02 20.04
CA ASN A 160 -9.29 -4.24 19.38
C ASN A 160 -9.56 -5.41 20.33
#